data_AF-A0ABD3ZZN8-F1
#
_entry.id   AF-A0ABD3ZZN8-F1
#
_cell.length_a   1.000
_cell.length_b   1.000
_cell.length_c   1.000
_cell.angle_alpha   90.00
_cell.angle_beta   90.00
_cell.angle_gamma   90.00
#
_symmetry.space_group_name_H-M   'P 1'
#
loop_
_entity.id
_entity.type
_entity.pdbx_description
1 polymer ?
#
loop_
_entity_poly.entity_id
_entity_poly.type
_entity_poly.pdbx_seq_one_letter_code
_entity_poly.pdbx_strand_id
1 'polypeptide(L)'
;MERVHLFFHREQLKRKGTAKGLFVTDRSVSPILLTQRDRAEKTSYEISWEKSLLGERTLFLNAEQDDPSLMRRRLAYCFFDQIGVPAPAVSYSFLTINGQPEGIYLNIKNHQPAGKTSYGVKTADPRVPLSLFNNDSSAFVHEFFILIRTAGDDELAERIKLYLDVKLFFLWLIGNACTNQGFYYTFCLNESGRLYVSPIETRSLAVQEWYDEDPLLTKGKTLSSRLLSIPAFRSQYHTLMKNVLKRSFTIERLSPLINEWHLDICQSAADDPFIKKSPFQIEKEQTNILREIEERQDFLQAHLARL
;
A
#
# COMPACT_ATOMS: atom_id res chain seq x y z
N MET A 1 -7.94 -18.42 7.46
CA MET A 1 -8.16 -17.87 6.09
C MET A 1 -9.59 -18.11 5.56
N GLU A 2 -10.23 -17.13 4.89
CA GLU A 2 -11.58 -17.28 4.26
C GLU A 2 -11.49 -18.03 2.92
N ARG A 3 -12.48 -18.85 2.57
CA ARG A 3 -12.59 -19.48 1.24
C ARG A 3 -13.45 -18.61 0.32
N VAL A 4 -12.91 -18.31 -0.86
CA VAL A 4 -13.58 -17.53 -1.91
C VAL A 4 -13.78 -18.43 -3.13
N HIS A 5 -15.02 -18.53 -3.59
CA HIS A 5 -15.38 -19.30 -4.76
C HIS A 5 -15.91 -18.37 -5.85
N LEU A 6 -15.30 -18.43 -7.02
CA LEU A 6 -15.78 -17.70 -8.19
C LEU A 6 -16.37 -18.67 -9.20
N PHE A 7 -17.58 -18.34 -9.68
CA PHE A 7 -18.27 -19.13 -10.71
C PHE A 7 -18.49 -18.31 -11.97
N PHE A 8 -18.08 -18.86 -13.11
CA PHE A 8 -18.22 -18.25 -14.43
C PHE A 8 -18.73 -19.27 -15.44
N HIS A 9 -19.44 -18.79 -16.45
CA HIS A 9 -19.71 -19.61 -17.63
C HIS A 9 -18.39 -19.95 -18.33
N ARG A 10 -18.13 -21.25 -18.59
CA ARG A 10 -16.82 -21.77 -19.03
C ARG A 10 -16.19 -21.04 -20.23
N GLU A 11 -17.01 -20.48 -21.10
CA GLU A 11 -16.54 -19.75 -22.29
C GLU A 11 -16.01 -18.33 -22.02
N GLN A 12 -16.32 -17.75 -20.86
CA GLN A 12 -16.02 -16.33 -20.58
C GLN A 12 -14.58 -16.10 -20.13
N LEU A 13 -13.99 -17.05 -19.38
CA LEU A 13 -12.60 -16.93 -18.88
C LEU A 13 -11.54 -17.06 -19.99
N LYS A 14 -11.90 -17.59 -21.15
CA LYS A 14 -10.99 -17.73 -22.32
C LYS A 14 -10.92 -16.46 -23.18
N ARG A 15 -11.78 -15.47 -22.92
CA ARG A 15 -11.86 -14.24 -23.71
C ARG A 15 -11.10 -13.13 -23.00
N LYS A 16 -10.36 -12.31 -23.76
CA LYS A 16 -9.76 -11.08 -23.22
C LYS A 16 -10.88 -10.12 -22.80
N GLY A 17 -10.83 -9.62 -21.57
CA GLY A 17 -11.76 -8.63 -21.05
C GLY A 17 -12.33 -9.03 -19.69
N THR A 18 -13.49 -8.46 -19.36
CA THR A 18 -14.19 -8.69 -18.10
C THR A 18 -15.19 -9.83 -18.23
N ALA A 19 -15.16 -10.78 -17.30
CA ALA A 19 -16.08 -11.92 -17.23
C ALA A 19 -17.16 -11.67 -16.16
N LYS A 20 -18.42 -12.02 -16.46
CA LYS A 20 -19.52 -11.94 -15.50
C LYS A 20 -19.61 -13.23 -14.72
N GLY A 21 -19.62 -13.14 -13.40
CA GLY A 21 -19.65 -14.32 -12.54
C GLY A 21 -20.32 -14.08 -11.20
N LEU A 22 -20.21 -15.09 -10.34
CA LEU A 22 -20.66 -15.03 -8.95
C LEU A 22 -19.45 -15.09 -8.04
N PHE A 23 -19.39 -14.17 -7.08
CA PHE A 23 -18.50 -14.20 -5.93
C PHE A 23 -19.26 -14.83 -4.77
N VAL A 24 -18.78 -15.97 -4.30
CA VAL A 24 -19.39 -16.78 -3.25
C VAL A 24 -18.42 -16.92 -2.09
N THR A 25 -18.89 -16.59 -0.90
CA THR A 25 -18.24 -16.90 0.38
C THR A 25 -19.23 -17.59 1.29
N ASP A 26 -18.79 -18.06 2.45
CA ASP A 26 -19.67 -18.68 3.46
C ASP A 26 -20.82 -17.77 3.91
N ARG A 27 -20.70 -16.45 3.69
CA ARG A 27 -21.64 -15.44 4.18
C ARG A 27 -22.55 -14.87 3.11
N SER A 28 -22.16 -14.93 1.83
CA SER A 28 -22.88 -14.21 0.78
C SER A 28 -22.58 -14.72 -0.61
N VAL A 29 -23.53 -14.46 -1.51
CA VAL A 29 -23.38 -14.64 -2.96
C VAL A 29 -23.67 -13.29 -3.61
N SER A 30 -22.81 -12.85 -4.52
CA SER A 30 -22.99 -11.59 -5.23
C SER A 30 -22.54 -11.67 -6.70
N PRO A 31 -23.26 -11.03 -7.64
CA PRO A 31 -22.80 -10.92 -9.01
C PRO A 31 -21.59 -9.99 -9.10
N ILE A 32 -20.61 -10.39 -9.91
CA ILE A 32 -19.36 -9.65 -10.08
C ILE A 32 -18.92 -9.59 -11.54
N LEU A 33 -18.02 -8.65 -11.78
CA LEU A 33 -17.22 -8.49 -12.96
C LEU A 33 -15.76 -8.79 -12.61
N LEU A 34 -15.19 -9.86 -13.20
CA LEU A 34 -13.80 -10.27 -13.00
C LEU A 34 -12.94 -9.79 -14.17
N THR A 35 -11.83 -9.13 -13.87
CA THR A 35 -10.83 -8.69 -14.85
C THR A 35 -9.47 -9.27 -14.48
N GLN A 36 -8.81 -9.94 -15.42
CA GLN A 36 -7.41 -10.35 -15.26
C GLN A 36 -6.48 -9.14 -15.31
N ARG A 37 -5.52 -9.07 -14.38
CA ARG A 37 -4.64 -7.90 -14.24
C ARG A 37 -3.26 -8.08 -14.86
N ASP A 38 -2.77 -9.31 -14.91
CA ASP A 38 -1.44 -9.67 -15.40
C ASP A 38 -1.50 -10.91 -16.31
N ARG A 39 -0.33 -11.43 -16.69
CA ARG A 39 -0.17 -12.68 -17.46
C ARG A 39 0.78 -13.65 -16.76
N ALA A 40 0.85 -13.57 -15.43
CA ALA A 40 1.69 -14.45 -14.63
C ALA A 40 1.14 -15.89 -14.65
N GLU A 41 1.96 -16.87 -14.24
CA GLU A 41 1.55 -18.28 -14.12
C GLU A 41 0.36 -18.40 -13.16
N LYS A 42 0.47 -17.74 -12.00
CA LYS A 42 -0.62 -17.49 -11.07
C LYS A 42 -1.14 -16.08 -11.28
N THR A 43 -2.25 -15.95 -12.00
CA THR A 43 -2.78 -14.65 -12.43
C THR A 43 -3.41 -13.88 -11.27
N SER A 44 -3.19 -12.55 -11.20
CA SER A 44 -3.92 -11.66 -10.30
C SER A 44 -5.21 -11.13 -10.92
N TYR A 45 -6.22 -10.86 -10.09
CA TYR A 45 -7.55 -10.45 -10.54
C TYR A 45 -8.04 -9.16 -9.90
N GLU A 46 -8.91 -8.47 -10.62
CA GLU A 46 -9.72 -7.37 -10.14
C GLU A 46 -11.19 -7.79 -10.17
N ILE A 47 -11.88 -7.62 -9.05
CA ILE A 47 -13.30 -7.87 -8.89
C ILE A 47 -13.98 -6.53 -8.70
N SER A 48 -14.92 -6.22 -9.58
CA SER A 48 -15.83 -5.08 -9.44
C SER A 48 -17.25 -5.58 -9.26
N TRP A 49 -18.00 -4.91 -8.39
CA TRP A 49 -19.45 -5.11 -8.26
C TRP A 49 -20.17 -4.08 -9.12
N GLU A 50 -21.32 -4.44 -9.70
CA GLU A 50 -22.14 -3.46 -10.42
C GLU A 50 -22.48 -2.28 -9.50
N LYS A 51 -22.44 -1.05 -10.05
CA LYS A 51 -22.46 0.21 -9.28
C LYS A 51 -23.60 0.24 -8.27
N SER A 52 -23.23 0.40 -7.00
CA SER A 52 -24.18 0.67 -5.92
C SER A 52 -24.24 2.17 -5.61
N LEU A 53 -25.29 2.60 -4.92
CA LEU A 53 -25.43 3.98 -4.41
C LEU A 53 -24.30 4.38 -3.43
N LEU A 54 -23.58 3.40 -2.85
CA LEU A 54 -22.50 3.62 -1.88
C LEU A 54 -21.12 3.78 -2.54
N GLY A 55 -21.04 3.73 -3.87
CA GLY A 55 -19.80 3.84 -4.64
C GLY A 55 -19.38 2.55 -5.32
N GLU A 56 -18.27 2.63 -6.05
CA GLU A 56 -17.60 1.49 -6.66
C GLU A 56 -16.85 0.72 -5.57
N ARG A 57 -17.22 -0.55 -5.38
CA ARG A 57 -16.46 -1.48 -4.55
C ARG A 57 -15.56 -2.26 -5.48
N THR A 58 -14.25 -2.18 -5.24
CA THR A 58 -13.26 -2.98 -5.97
C THR A 58 -12.47 -3.81 -4.99
N LEU A 59 -12.35 -5.10 -5.28
CA LEU A 59 -11.50 -6.04 -4.57
C LEU A 59 -10.41 -6.52 -5.52
N PHE A 60 -9.17 -6.35 -5.11
CA PHE A 60 -8.05 -6.94 -5.83
C PHE A 60 -7.66 -8.25 -5.17
N LEU A 61 -7.51 -9.29 -5.98
CA LEU A 61 -6.99 -10.59 -5.58
C LEU A 61 -5.59 -10.70 -6.18
N ASN A 62 -4.57 -10.43 -5.37
CA ASN A 62 -3.19 -10.51 -5.82
C ASN A 62 -2.61 -11.88 -5.54
N ALA A 63 -2.00 -12.48 -6.56
CA ALA A 63 -1.36 -13.79 -6.46
C ALA A 63 -0.09 -13.77 -5.60
N GLU A 64 0.54 -12.59 -5.47
CA GLU A 64 1.83 -12.38 -4.81
C GLU A 64 2.92 -13.37 -5.27
N GLN A 65 2.89 -13.77 -6.56
CA GLN A 65 3.76 -14.81 -7.12
C GLN A 65 5.26 -14.53 -6.90
N ASP A 66 5.64 -13.25 -6.94
CA ASP A 66 7.04 -12.82 -6.81
C ASP A 66 7.45 -12.57 -5.35
N ASP A 67 6.52 -12.59 -4.40
CA ASP A 67 6.86 -12.53 -2.97
C ASP A 67 6.94 -13.96 -2.41
N PRO A 68 8.15 -14.48 -2.16
CA PRO A 68 8.33 -15.83 -1.69
C PRO A 68 7.66 -16.12 -0.33
N SER A 69 7.34 -15.09 0.44
CA SER A 69 6.67 -15.18 1.74
C SER A 69 5.14 -15.01 1.67
N LEU A 70 4.62 -14.42 0.60
CA LEU A 70 3.25 -13.88 0.47
C LEU A 70 2.87 -12.82 1.52
N MET A 71 3.79 -12.38 2.37
CA MET A 71 3.54 -11.54 3.56
C MET A 71 4.01 -10.10 3.43
N ARG A 72 5.00 -9.76 2.60
CA ARG A 72 5.66 -8.44 2.62
C ARG A 72 4.69 -7.31 2.29
N ARG A 73 3.84 -7.49 1.26
CA ARG A 73 2.84 -6.50 0.90
C ARG A 73 1.75 -6.34 1.98
N ARG A 74 1.28 -7.46 2.54
CA ARG A 74 0.31 -7.45 3.65
C ARG A 74 0.87 -6.71 4.85
N LEU A 75 2.11 -7.02 5.23
CA LEU A 75 2.83 -6.40 6.33
C LEU A 75 2.91 -4.89 6.15
N ALA A 76 3.24 -4.42 4.95
CA ALA A 76 3.39 -3.00 4.71
C ALA A 76 2.06 -2.23 4.81
N TYR A 77 0.98 -2.73 4.21
CA TYR A 77 -0.35 -2.10 4.37
C TYR A 77 -0.82 -2.11 5.83
N CYS A 78 -0.65 -3.23 6.54
CA CYS A 78 -0.96 -3.29 7.97
C CYS A 78 -0.11 -2.33 8.79
N PHE A 79 1.17 -2.14 8.44
CA PHE A 79 2.05 -1.22 9.13
C PHE A 79 1.64 0.24 8.93
N PHE A 80 1.26 0.64 7.70
CA PHE A 80 0.72 1.97 7.44
C PHE A 80 -0.51 2.26 8.32
N ASP A 81 -1.46 1.32 8.38
CA ASP A 81 -2.64 1.44 9.23
C ASP A 81 -2.27 1.57 10.73
N GLN A 82 -1.33 0.74 11.21
CA GLN A 82 -0.86 0.78 12.61
C GLN A 82 -0.21 2.10 13.02
N ILE A 83 0.44 2.80 12.10
CA ILE A 83 1.03 4.13 12.37
C ILE A 83 0.04 5.27 12.11
N GLY A 84 -1.22 4.97 11.75
CA GLY A 84 -2.30 5.92 11.55
C GLY A 84 -2.37 6.53 10.16
N VAL A 85 -1.68 5.94 9.17
CA VAL A 85 -1.79 6.33 7.76
C VAL A 85 -2.94 5.52 7.13
N PRO A 86 -3.98 6.17 6.59
CA PRO A 86 -5.03 5.44 5.90
C PRO A 86 -4.44 4.59 4.77
N ALA A 87 -4.75 3.30 4.78
CA ALA A 87 -4.28 2.33 3.81
C ALA A 87 -5.40 1.34 3.45
N PRO A 88 -5.33 0.68 2.28
CA PRO A 88 -6.28 -0.37 1.92
C PRO A 88 -6.35 -1.49 2.97
N ALA A 89 -7.56 -1.97 3.25
CA ALA A 89 -7.76 -3.12 4.12
C ALA A 89 -7.33 -4.40 3.40
N VAL A 90 -6.53 -5.22 4.07
CA VAL A 90 -5.93 -6.43 3.48
C VAL A 90 -6.19 -7.70 4.29
N SER A 91 -6.40 -8.82 3.61
CA SER A 91 -6.59 -10.15 4.20
C SER A 91 -6.16 -11.26 3.25
N TYR A 92 -5.96 -12.48 3.71
CA TYR A 92 -5.82 -13.62 2.79
C TYR A 92 -7.17 -14.27 2.47
N SER A 93 -7.27 -14.85 1.28
CA SER A 93 -8.27 -15.87 0.98
C SER A 93 -7.66 -17.03 0.22
N PHE A 94 -8.32 -18.19 0.32
CA PHE A 94 -8.06 -19.31 -0.56
C PHE A 94 -9.07 -19.27 -1.70
N LEU A 95 -8.59 -19.04 -2.92
CA LEU A 95 -9.39 -18.85 -4.11
C LEU A 95 -9.63 -20.18 -4.82
N THR A 96 -10.87 -20.38 -5.26
CA THR A 96 -11.21 -21.40 -6.25
C THR A 96 -12.01 -20.78 -7.38
N ILE A 97 -11.76 -21.21 -8.62
CA ILE A 97 -12.51 -20.78 -9.80
C ILE A 97 -13.14 -22.00 -10.44
N ASN A 98 -14.47 -22.02 -10.56
CA ASN A 98 -15.25 -23.14 -11.11
C ASN A 98 -14.90 -24.49 -10.45
N GLY A 99 -14.64 -24.48 -9.14
CA GLY A 99 -14.29 -25.66 -8.35
C GLY A 99 -12.82 -26.11 -8.47
N GLN A 100 -11.98 -25.43 -9.26
CA GLN A 100 -10.54 -25.68 -9.30
C GLN A 100 -9.83 -24.76 -8.31
N PRO A 101 -8.85 -25.27 -7.53
CA PRO A 101 -8.07 -24.44 -6.63
C PRO A 101 -7.13 -23.52 -7.43
N GLU A 102 -7.19 -22.22 -7.14
CA GLU A 102 -6.22 -21.23 -7.62
C GLU A 102 -5.20 -20.88 -6.51
N GLY A 103 -5.48 -21.25 -5.26
CA GLY A 103 -4.55 -21.13 -4.14
C GLY A 103 -4.75 -19.88 -3.27
N ILE A 104 -3.69 -19.47 -2.57
CA ILE A 104 -3.70 -18.36 -1.61
C ILE A 104 -3.58 -17.02 -2.35
N TYR A 105 -4.43 -16.06 -2.03
CA TYR A 105 -4.42 -14.71 -2.60
C TYR A 105 -4.42 -13.64 -1.49
N LEU A 106 -3.72 -12.54 -1.73
CA LEU A 106 -3.83 -11.32 -0.94
C LEU A 106 -5.02 -10.49 -1.45
N ASN A 107 -6.04 -10.38 -0.61
CA ASN A 107 -7.23 -9.58 -0.86
C ASN A 107 -6.94 -8.14 -0.46
N ILE A 108 -7.07 -7.19 -1.38
CA ILE A 108 -6.88 -5.77 -1.12
C ILE A 108 -8.18 -5.05 -1.45
N LYS A 109 -8.87 -4.60 -0.40
CA LYS A 109 -10.14 -3.88 -0.52
C LYS A 109 -9.83 -2.41 -0.75
N ASN A 110 -10.04 -1.95 -1.97
CA ASN A 110 -9.95 -0.54 -2.26
C ASN A 110 -11.31 0.10 -1.97
N HIS A 111 -11.36 0.89 -0.90
CA HIS A 111 -12.50 1.74 -0.59
C HIS A 111 -12.16 3.14 -1.06
N GLN A 112 -12.56 3.49 -2.29
CA GLN A 112 -12.70 4.89 -2.66
C GLN A 112 -14.11 5.34 -2.23
N PRO A 113 -14.26 6.19 -1.21
CA PRO A 113 -15.58 6.67 -0.81
C PRO A 113 -16.19 7.45 -1.98
N ALA A 114 -17.44 7.17 -2.30
CA ALA A 114 -18.18 7.94 -3.29
C ALA A 114 -18.11 9.44 -2.95
N GLY A 115 -17.71 10.28 -3.91
CA GLY A 115 -17.68 11.73 -3.76
C GLY A 115 -16.42 12.35 -3.15
N LYS A 116 -15.40 11.56 -2.77
CA LYS A 116 -14.09 12.13 -2.38
C LYS A 116 -13.19 12.32 -3.60
N THR A 117 -12.73 13.55 -3.83
CA THR A 117 -11.74 13.84 -4.86
C THR A 117 -10.40 13.20 -4.49
N SER A 118 -9.93 12.27 -5.33
CA SER A 118 -8.60 11.68 -5.21
C SER A 118 -7.75 12.08 -6.41
N TYR A 119 -6.54 12.54 -6.16
CA TYR A 119 -5.57 12.87 -7.20
C TYR A 119 -4.60 11.70 -7.30
N GLY A 120 -4.83 10.83 -8.28
CA GLY A 120 -4.02 9.63 -8.51
C GLY A 120 -2.64 9.99 -9.04
N VAL A 121 -1.59 9.45 -8.42
CA VAL A 121 -0.20 9.68 -8.82
C VAL A 121 0.39 8.35 -9.28
N LYS A 122 0.99 8.32 -10.47
CA LYS A 122 1.66 7.13 -11.02
C LYS A 122 3.17 7.19 -10.80
N THR A 123 3.58 7.28 -9.54
CA THR A 123 5.00 7.14 -9.15
C THR A 123 5.09 6.39 -7.83
N ALA A 124 6.19 5.66 -7.65
CA ALA A 124 6.54 4.99 -6.41
C ALA A 124 7.48 5.84 -5.53
N ASP A 125 7.93 7.02 -6.00
CA ASP A 125 8.87 7.85 -5.25
C ASP A 125 8.17 8.49 -4.03
N PRO A 126 8.48 8.04 -2.80
CA PRO A 126 7.78 8.51 -1.61
C PRO A 126 8.14 9.96 -1.26
N ARG A 127 9.11 10.58 -1.94
CA ARG A 127 9.49 11.98 -1.71
C ARG A 127 8.48 12.95 -2.33
N VAL A 128 7.64 12.46 -3.25
CA VAL A 128 6.69 13.23 -4.05
C VAL A 128 7.39 14.31 -4.90
N PRO A 129 7.90 13.95 -6.09
CA PRO A 129 8.45 14.90 -7.03
C PRO A 129 7.50 16.06 -7.35
N LEU A 130 7.99 17.30 -7.30
CA LEU A 130 7.17 18.48 -7.60
C LEU A 130 6.75 18.58 -9.08
N SER A 131 7.34 17.76 -9.95
CA SER A 131 6.94 17.61 -11.36
C SER A 131 5.59 16.93 -11.55
N LEU A 132 5.06 16.27 -10.53
CA LEU A 132 3.77 15.56 -10.58
C LEU A 132 2.57 16.51 -10.63
N PHE A 133 2.74 17.74 -10.16
CA PHE A 133 1.66 18.72 -10.03
C PHE A 133 1.55 19.61 -11.28
N ASN A 134 1.38 19.03 -12.48
CA ASN A 134 1.25 19.81 -13.72
C ASN A 134 -0.22 20.05 -14.14
N ASN A 135 -0.50 21.31 -14.52
CA ASN A 135 -1.57 21.95 -15.30
C ASN A 135 -3.03 21.44 -15.41
N ASP A 136 -3.46 20.34 -14.78
CA ASP A 136 -4.84 19.83 -14.97
C ASP A 136 -5.61 19.58 -13.66
N SER A 137 -5.30 20.34 -12.61
CA SER A 137 -5.93 20.16 -11.30
C SER A 137 -6.77 21.38 -10.90
N SER A 138 -7.88 21.11 -10.20
CA SER A 138 -8.76 22.08 -9.55
C SER A 138 -8.01 23.26 -8.89
N ALA A 139 -8.64 24.43 -8.82
CA ALA A 139 -8.09 25.64 -8.19
C ALA A 139 -7.39 25.38 -6.85
N PHE A 140 -7.97 24.53 -5.99
CA PHE A 140 -7.38 24.12 -4.71
C PHE A 140 -5.97 23.50 -4.83
N VAL A 141 -5.78 22.53 -5.74
CA VAL A 141 -4.48 21.89 -5.95
C VAL A 141 -3.50 22.84 -6.65
N HIS A 142 -4.01 23.72 -7.51
CA HIS A 142 -3.22 24.75 -8.14
C HIS A 142 -2.64 25.73 -7.12
N GLU A 143 -3.45 26.22 -6.17
CA GLU A 143 -2.99 27.10 -5.08
C GLU A 143 -2.01 26.41 -4.14
N PHE A 144 -2.30 25.15 -3.74
CA PHE A 144 -1.37 24.32 -2.97
C PHE A 144 -0.01 24.20 -3.64
N PHE A 145 -0.01 23.96 -4.94
CA PHE A 145 1.19 23.80 -5.73
C PHE A 145 2.00 25.09 -5.87
N ILE A 146 1.33 26.23 -6.12
CA ILE A 146 1.98 27.54 -6.13
C ILE A 146 2.66 27.77 -4.79
N LEU A 147 1.94 27.55 -3.68
CA LEU A 147 2.47 27.71 -2.34
C LEU A 147 3.76 26.90 -2.15
N ILE A 148 3.78 25.60 -2.49
CA ILE A 148 4.97 24.76 -2.33
C ILE A 148 6.17 25.25 -3.16
N ARG A 149 5.92 25.78 -4.36
CA ARG A 149 6.97 26.19 -5.30
C ARG A 149 7.53 27.58 -5.03
N THR A 150 6.69 28.52 -4.60
CA THR A 150 7.05 29.94 -4.58
C THR A 150 7.20 30.51 -3.17
N ALA A 151 6.52 29.94 -2.17
CA ALA A 151 6.56 30.47 -0.81
C ALA A 151 7.94 30.30 -0.18
N GLY A 152 8.34 31.33 0.58
CA GLY A 152 9.46 31.23 1.52
C GLY A 152 9.14 30.26 2.66
N ASP A 153 10.17 29.82 3.37
CA ASP A 153 10.03 28.78 4.39
C ASP A 153 9.07 29.18 5.54
N ASP A 154 9.05 30.45 5.95
CA ASP A 154 8.12 30.96 6.99
C ASP A 154 6.66 30.96 6.51
N GLU A 155 6.40 31.49 5.31
CA GLU A 155 5.07 31.51 4.70
C GLU A 155 4.54 30.09 4.46
N LEU A 156 5.40 29.19 3.98
CA LEU A 156 5.06 27.80 3.77
C LEU A 156 4.69 27.13 5.10
N ALA A 157 5.46 27.35 6.17
CA ALA A 157 5.19 26.78 7.48
C ALA A 157 3.82 27.19 8.06
N GLU A 158 3.39 28.42 7.78
CA GLU A 158 2.10 28.95 8.21
C GLU A 158 0.93 28.39 7.35
N ARG A 159 1.05 28.50 6.02
CA ARG A 159 -0.07 28.28 5.11
C ARG A 159 -0.27 26.81 4.72
N ILE A 160 0.78 25.97 4.77
CA ILE A 160 0.70 24.58 4.27
C ILE A 160 -0.37 23.74 4.97
N LYS A 161 -0.64 24.04 6.25
CA LYS A 161 -1.60 23.33 7.09
C LYS A 161 -3.06 23.53 6.64
N LEU A 162 -3.32 24.52 5.78
CA LEU A 162 -4.62 24.71 5.13
C LEU A 162 -4.85 23.67 4.03
N TYR A 163 -3.78 23.15 3.44
CA TYR A 163 -3.84 22.27 2.28
C TYR A 163 -3.44 20.84 2.59
N LEU A 164 -2.50 20.59 3.50
CA LEU A 164 -1.90 19.28 3.76
C LEU A 164 -1.95 18.95 5.26
N ASP A 165 -2.34 17.72 5.56
CA ASP A 165 -2.10 17.11 6.87
C ASP A 165 -0.62 16.69 6.96
N VAL A 166 0.21 17.62 7.44
CA VAL A 166 1.67 17.45 7.54
C VAL A 166 2.05 16.24 8.40
N LYS A 167 1.27 15.95 9.47
CA LYS A 167 1.54 14.80 10.34
C LYS A 167 1.31 13.49 9.59
N LEU A 168 0.17 13.35 8.91
CA LEU A 168 -0.13 12.15 8.13
C LEU A 168 0.86 11.98 6.97
N PHE A 169 1.27 13.08 6.32
CA PHE A 169 2.30 13.03 5.28
C PHE A 169 3.63 12.48 5.82
N PHE A 170 4.09 12.96 6.98
CA PHE A 170 5.32 12.44 7.59
C PHE A 170 5.21 10.99 8.05
N LEU A 171 4.08 10.58 8.62
CA LEU A 171 3.85 9.18 8.96
C LEU A 171 3.87 8.28 7.71
N TRP A 172 3.29 8.75 6.59
CA TRP A 172 3.36 8.03 5.32
C TRP A 172 4.80 7.94 4.78
N LEU A 173 5.57 9.03 4.83
CA LEU A 173 6.98 9.02 4.44
C LEU A 173 7.81 8.04 5.28
N ILE A 174 7.57 8.03 6.60
CA ILE A 174 8.18 7.09 7.55
C ILE A 174 7.76 5.64 7.23
N GLY A 175 6.48 5.41 6.91
CA GLY A 175 5.97 4.09 6.52
C GLY A 175 6.66 3.52 5.30
N ASN A 176 6.91 4.35 4.28
CA ASN A 176 7.70 3.95 3.11
C ASN A 176 9.15 3.65 3.48
N ALA A 177 9.78 4.50 4.32
CA ALA A 177 11.15 4.27 4.76
C ALA A 177 11.29 2.93 5.53
N CYS A 178 10.30 2.57 6.36
CA CYS A 178 10.31 1.33 7.12
C CYS A 178 10.05 0.08 6.25
N THR A 179 9.06 0.15 5.37
CA THR A 179 8.58 -1.05 4.64
C THR A 179 9.33 -1.31 3.33
N ASN A 180 9.96 -0.28 2.77
CA ASN A 180 10.67 -0.31 1.49
C ASN A 180 9.86 -0.95 0.35
N GLN A 181 8.54 -0.82 0.39
CA GLN A 181 7.64 -1.26 -0.67
C GLN A 181 7.39 -0.09 -1.62
N GLY A 182 7.67 -0.26 -2.91
CA GLY A 182 7.39 0.74 -3.95
C GLY A 182 5.90 0.85 -4.27
N PHE A 183 5.10 1.33 -3.34
CA PHE A 183 3.69 1.61 -3.59
C PHE A 183 3.54 2.90 -4.39
N TYR A 184 2.66 2.89 -5.39
CA TYR A 184 2.10 4.17 -5.80
C TYR A 184 1.20 4.70 -4.71
N TYR A 185 0.87 5.97 -4.81
CA TYR A 185 0.06 6.63 -3.83
C TYR A 185 -0.92 7.60 -4.50
N THR A 186 -1.90 8.03 -3.72
CA THR A 186 -2.86 9.05 -4.14
C THR A 186 -2.99 10.10 -3.05
N PHE A 187 -3.27 11.34 -3.46
CA PHE A 187 -3.71 12.37 -2.55
C PHE A 187 -5.23 12.28 -2.37
N CYS A 188 -5.66 12.22 -1.13
CA CYS A 188 -7.07 12.21 -0.74
C CYS A 188 -7.38 13.43 0.14
N LEU A 189 -8.62 13.92 0.09
CA LEU A 189 -9.10 14.92 1.02
C LEU A 189 -9.69 14.27 2.28
N ASN A 190 -9.23 14.73 3.45
CA ASN A 190 -9.86 14.41 4.72
C ASN A 190 -11.13 15.24 4.95
N GLU A 191 -11.85 14.98 6.04
CA GLU A 191 -13.10 15.68 6.39
C GLU A 191 -12.89 17.18 6.64
N SER A 192 -11.66 17.59 6.99
CA SER A 192 -11.29 19.00 7.17
C SER A 192 -10.87 19.67 5.86
N GLY A 193 -10.98 19.01 4.70
CA GLY A 193 -10.56 19.55 3.41
C GLY A 193 -9.05 19.60 3.18
N ARG A 194 -8.25 18.88 3.99
CA ARG A 194 -6.80 18.81 3.82
C ARG A 194 -6.41 17.52 3.10
N LEU A 195 -5.39 17.63 2.25
CA LEU A 195 -4.76 16.53 1.57
C LEU A 195 -4.02 15.64 2.57
N TYR A 196 -4.11 14.33 2.37
CA TYR A 196 -3.22 13.34 2.94
C TYR A 196 -2.85 12.33 1.85
N VAL A 197 -1.78 11.58 2.08
CA VAL A 197 -1.31 10.56 1.14
C VAL A 197 -1.69 9.19 1.65
N SER A 198 -2.22 8.35 0.76
CA SER A 198 -2.49 6.93 1.01
C SER A 198 -1.74 6.08 -0.01
N PRO A 199 -1.09 4.97 0.40
CA PRO A 199 -0.62 3.98 -0.56
C PRO A 199 -1.82 3.40 -1.31
N ILE A 200 -1.61 3.05 -2.58
CA ILE A 200 -2.61 2.41 -3.43
C ILE A 200 -2.07 1.14 -4.07
N GLU A 201 -2.98 0.24 -4.34
CA GLU A 201 -2.71 -0.96 -5.10
C GLU A 201 -2.54 -0.63 -6.59
N THR A 202 -1.53 -1.22 -7.24
CA THR A 202 -1.21 -0.94 -8.65
C THR A 202 -0.93 -2.22 -9.43
N ARG A 203 -1.14 -2.20 -10.75
CA ARG A 203 -0.94 -3.39 -11.62
C ARG A 203 0.50 -3.89 -11.65
N SER A 204 1.47 -3.01 -11.41
CA SER A 204 2.87 -3.42 -11.31
C SER A 204 3.12 -3.84 -9.87
N LEU A 205 3.58 -5.08 -9.67
CA LEU A 205 4.02 -5.56 -8.36
C LEU A 205 5.04 -4.57 -7.80
N ALA A 206 4.96 -4.30 -6.49
CA ALA A 206 5.77 -3.32 -5.80
C ALA A 206 7.23 -3.44 -6.24
N VAL A 207 7.75 -2.40 -6.91
CA VAL A 207 9.15 -2.38 -7.29
C VAL A 207 9.94 -2.17 -6.01
N GLN A 208 10.86 -3.08 -5.70
CA GLN A 208 11.83 -2.87 -4.64
C GLN A 208 12.83 -1.82 -5.15
N GLU A 209 12.48 -0.55 -5.05
CA GLU A 209 13.39 0.53 -5.40
C GLU A 209 14.21 0.91 -4.17
N TRP A 210 15.51 0.65 -4.23
CA TRP A 210 16.46 1.25 -3.30
C TRP A 210 16.60 2.73 -3.64
N TYR A 211 16.02 3.57 -2.79
CA TYR A 211 16.44 4.96 -2.72
C TYR A 211 17.64 5.02 -1.77
N ASP A 212 18.84 4.82 -2.31
CA ASP A 212 20.12 5.04 -1.58
C ASP A 212 20.24 6.50 -1.10
N GLU A 213 19.52 7.41 -1.75
CA GLU A 213 19.48 8.81 -1.36
C GLU A 213 18.46 9.04 -0.24
N ASP A 214 18.97 9.49 0.90
CA ASP A 214 18.18 10.09 1.96
C ASP A 214 17.17 11.11 1.37
N PRO A 215 15.87 10.99 1.69
CA PRO A 215 14.84 11.98 1.32
C PRO A 215 15.25 13.44 1.58
N LEU A 216 16.19 13.67 2.50
CA LEU A 216 16.72 14.97 2.90
C LEU A 216 17.80 15.54 1.98
N LEU A 217 18.38 14.75 1.07
CA LEU A 217 19.50 15.19 0.22
C LEU A 217 19.06 15.81 -1.12
N THR A 218 17.80 15.65 -1.53
CA THR A 218 17.27 16.22 -2.78
C THR A 218 16.68 17.62 -2.59
N LYS A 219 17.54 18.63 -2.38
CA LYS A 219 17.12 20.03 -2.13
C LYS A 219 16.03 20.52 -3.10
N GLY A 220 14.84 20.81 -2.56
CA GLY A 220 13.75 21.55 -3.20
C GLY A 220 13.02 20.90 -4.39
N LYS A 221 13.42 19.70 -4.84
CA LYS A 221 12.81 19.02 -5.99
C LYS A 221 11.57 18.21 -5.64
N THR A 222 11.33 17.99 -4.35
CA THR A 222 10.29 17.10 -3.83
C THR A 222 9.53 17.78 -2.70
N LEU A 223 8.28 17.34 -2.45
CA LEU A 223 7.49 17.87 -1.32
C LEU A 223 8.19 17.59 0.00
N SER A 224 8.72 16.36 0.16
CA SER A 224 9.44 15.97 1.38
C SER A 224 10.62 16.90 1.65
N SER A 225 11.44 17.23 0.64
CA SER A 225 12.60 18.10 0.88
C SER A 225 12.23 19.57 1.13
N ARG A 226 11.13 20.08 0.54
CA ARG A 226 10.62 21.42 0.88
C ARG A 226 10.07 21.50 2.31
N LEU A 227 9.35 20.48 2.76
CA LEU A 227 8.86 20.47 4.15
C LEU A 227 9.98 20.29 5.16
N LEU A 228 10.96 19.44 4.86
CA LEU A 228 12.06 19.13 5.77
C LEU A 228 13.18 20.21 5.77
N SER A 229 13.13 21.20 4.87
CA SER A 229 14.00 22.40 4.97
C SER A 229 13.59 23.30 6.14
N ILE A 230 12.31 23.27 6.53
CA ILE A 230 11.77 24.06 7.63
C ILE A 230 12.15 23.39 8.98
N PRO A 231 12.89 24.06 9.87
CA PRO A 231 13.39 23.46 11.12
C PRO A 231 12.30 22.85 12.01
N ALA A 232 11.15 23.53 12.13
CA ALA A 232 10.03 23.05 12.95
C ALA A 232 9.45 21.72 12.42
N PHE A 233 9.32 21.60 11.10
CA PHE A 233 8.84 20.38 10.45
C PHE A 233 9.86 19.26 10.46
N ARG A 234 11.16 19.57 10.30
CA ARG A 234 12.23 18.58 10.48
C ARG A 234 12.24 18.00 11.91
N SER A 235 12.07 18.84 12.93
CA SER A 235 11.95 18.41 14.32
C SER A 235 10.70 17.54 14.55
N GLN A 236 9.58 17.91 13.94
CA GLN A 236 8.35 17.11 13.98
C GLN A 236 8.55 15.73 13.33
N TYR A 237 9.14 15.68 12.14
CA TYR A 237 9.46 14.43 11.45
C TYR A 237 10.39 13.54 12.29
N HIS A 238 11.46 14.11 12.86
CA HIS A 238 12.40 13.38 13.72
C HIS A 238 11.69 12.74 14.92
N THR A 239 10.82 13.52 15.59
CA THR A 239 10.04 13.04 16.74
C THR A 239 9.09 11.91 16.35
N LEU A 240 8.40 12.04 15.21
CA LEU A 240 7.51 10.99 14.69
C LEU A 240 8.29 9.72 14.34
N MET A 241 9.40 9.86 13.62
CA MET A 241 10.26 8.75 13.20
C MET A 241 10.81 7.99 14.43
N LYS A 242 11.33 8.73 15.42
CA LYS A 242 11.80 8.15 16.68
C LYS A 242 10.70 7.36 17.40
N ASN A 243 9.48 7.91 17.45
CA ASN A 243 8.35 7.24 18.09
C ASN A 243 7.92 5.97 17.34
N VAL A 244 7.86 6.03 16.00
CA VAL A 244 7.52 4.89 15.15
C VAL A 244 8.55 3.76 15.30
N LEU A 245 9.84 4.07 15.20
CA LEU A 245 10.91 3.08 15.37
C LEU A 245 10.94 2.47 16.77
N LYS A 246 10.57 3.23 17.81
CA LYS A 246 10.56 2.74 19.20
C LYS A 246 9.32 1.92 19.56
N ARG A 247 8.16 2.18 18.94
CA ARG A 247 6.88 1.63 19.39
C ARG A 247 6.15 0.76 18.37
N SER A 248 6.31 1.05 17.09
CA SER A 248 5.51 0.43 16.03
C SER A 248 6.35 -0.47 15.13
N PHE A 249 7.49 0.01 14.65
CA PHE A 249 8.40 -0.75 13.77
C PHE A 249 9.44 -1.50 14.62
N THR A 250 8.96 -2.54 15.31
CA THR A 250 9.75 -3.36 16.25
C THR A 250 9.43 -4.82 16.03
N ILE A 251 10.37 -5.72 16.36
CA ILE A 251 10.15 -7.16 16.27
C ILE A 251 9.02 -7.59 17.20
N GLU A 252 8.95 -7.03 18.41
CA GLU A 252 7.90 -7.35 19.37
C GLU A 252 6.51 -7.03 18.84
N ARG A 253 6.37 -5.95 18.06
CA ARG A 253 5.09 -5.54 17.50
C ARG A 253 4.71 -6.29 16.22
N LEU A 254 5.69 -6.59 15.36
CA LEU A 254 5.44 -7.14 14.02
C LEU A 254 5.49 -8.67 13.98
N SER A 255 6.31 -9.31 14.82
CA SER A 255 6.45 -10.77 14.82
C SER A 255 5.14 -11.52 15.12
N PRO A 256 4.23 -11.09 16.02
CA PRO A 256 2.99 -11.82 16.24
C PRO A 256 2.10 -11.89 14.99
N LEU A 257 2.05 -10.81 14.20
CA LEU A 257 1.29 -10.78 12.94
C LEU A 257 1.91 -11.70 11.91
N ILE A 258 3.23 -11.63 11.75
CA ILE A 258 3.99 -12.46 10.81
C ILE A 258 3.80 -13.95 11.16
N ASN A 259 3.82 -14.29 12.45
CA ASN A 259 3.61 -15.66 12.93
C ASN A 259 2.18 -16.14 12.65
N GLU A 260 1.17 -15.32 12.93
CA GLU A 260 -0.22 -15.63 12.63
C GLU A 260 -0.42 -15.90 11.12
N TRP A 261 0.13 -15.03 10.28
CA TRP A 261 0.01 -15.14 8.82
C TRP A 261 0.77 -16.33 8.26
N HIS A 262 1.95 -16.61 8.79
CA HIS A 262 2.72 -17.80 8.45
C HIS A 262 1.92 -19.07 8.73
N LEU A 263 1.25 -19.17 9.89
CA LEU A 263 0.38 -20.31 10.22
C LEU A 263 -0.78 -20.45 9.24
N ASP A 264 -1.49 -19.35 8.94
CA ASP A 264 -2.58 -19.30 7.96
C ASP A 264 -2.12 -19.81 6.57
N ILE A 265 -0.94 -19.35 6.13
CA ILE A 265 -0.35 -19.72 4.84
C ILE A 265 0.03 -21.20 4.82
N CYS A 266 0.76 -21.66 5.83
CA CYS A 266 1.22 -23.05 5.92
C CYS A 266 0.06 -24.06 5.96
N GLN A 267 -1.06 -23.72 6.61
CA GLN A 267 -2.25 -24.57 6.64
C GLN A 267 -2.89 -24.75 5.25
N SER A 268 -2.73 -23.78 4.34
CA SER A 268 -3.37 -23.80 3.02
C SER A 268 -2.38 -24.04 1.87
N ALA A 269 -1.07 -24.03 2.15
CA ALA A 269 -0.02 -24.11 1.13
C ALA A 269 -0.03 -25.44 0.36
N ALA A 270 -0.38 -26.55 1.03
CA ALA A 270 -0.43 -27.87 0.39
C ALA A 270 -1.56 -27.97 -0.67
N ASP A 271 -2.61 -27.17 -0.52
CA ASP A 271 -3.74 -27.12 -1.45
C ASP A 271 -3.52 -26.11 -2.59
N ASP A 272 -2.49 -25.26 -2.51
CA ASP A 272 -2.16 -24.26 -3.53
C ASP A 272 -1.29 -24.89 -4.64
N PRO A 273 -1.79 -25.02 -5.88
CA PRO A 273 -1.06 -25.71 -6.95
C PRO A 273 0.19 -24.95 -7.43
N PHE A 274 0.37 -23.69 -7.05
CA PHE A 274 1.50 -22.86 -7.44
C PHE A 274 2.59 -22.80 -6.35
N ILE A 275 2.29 -23.18 -5.11
CA ILE A 275 3.28 -23.21 -4.03
C ILE A 275 4.03 -24.55 -4.08
N LYS A 276 5.18 -24.54 -4.75
CA LYS A 276 6.08 -25.70 -4.86
C LYS A 276 7.07 -25.83 -3.67
N LYS A 277 6.95 -24.95 -2.69
CA LYS A 277 7.90 -24.83 -1.58
C LYS A 277 7.60 -25.82 -0.47
N SER A 278 8.64 -26.35 0.15
CA SER A 278 8.48 -27.10 1.39
C SER A 278 8.09 -26.16 2.55
N PRO A 279 7.43 -26.68 3.60
CA PRO A 279 7.15 -25.89 4.81
C PRO A 279 8.39 -25.20 5.39
N PHE A 280 9.54 -25.87 5.36
CA PHE A 280 10.83 -25.31 5.80
C PHE A 280 11.27 -24.09 4.98
N GLN A 281 11.02 -24.08 3.67
CA GLN A 281 11.34 -22.91 2.84
C GLN A 281 10.42 -21.72 3.15
N ILE A 282 9.17 -21.96 3.52
CA ILE A 282 8.24 -20.90 3.94
C ILE A 282 8.65 -20.34 5.31
N GLU A 283 9.07 -21.20 6.24
CA GLU A 283 9.61 -20.80 7.56
C GLU A 283 10.91 -19.99 7.42
N LYS A 284 11.77 -20.35 6.45
CA LYS A 284 12.96 -19.55 6.13
C LYS A 284 12.60 -18.12 5.69
N GLU A 285 11.55 -17.96 4.88
CA GLU A 285 11.08 -16.63 4.46
C GLU A 285 10.53 -15.80 5.62
N GLN A 286 9.85 -16.44 6.57
CA GLN A 286 9.41 -15.78 7.81
C GLN A 286 10.62 -15.24 8.60
N THR A 287 11.66 -16.06 8.76
CA THR A 287 12.90 -15.67 9.43
C THR A 287 13.61 -14.54 8.68
N ASN A 288 13.64 -14.59 7.34
CA ASN A 288 14.21 -13.53 6.52
C ASN A 288 13.49 -12.19 6.73
N ILE A 289 12.16 -12.18 6.78
CA ILE A 289 11.39 -10.94 7.03
C ILE A 289 11.73 -10.35 8.40
N LEU A 290 11.79 -11.17 9.46
CA LEU A 290 12.12 -10.68 10.79
C LEU A 290 13.53 -10.07 10.84
N ARG A 291 14.51 -10.72 10.20
CA ARG A 291 15.85 -10.18 10.05
C ARG A 291 15.87 -8.88 9.24
N GLU A 292 15.15 -8.81 8.13
CA GLU A 292 15.03 -7.61 7.30
C GLU A 292 14.45 -6.43 8.10
N ILE A 293 13.48 -6.67 8.99
CA ILE A 293 12.90 -5.65 9.88
C ILE A 293 13.94 -5.14 10.87
N GLU A 294 14.68 -6.04 11.52
CA GLU A 294 15.72 -5.70 12.50
C GLU A 294 16.84 -4.88 11.84
N GLU A 295 17.40 -5.38 10.73
CA GLU A 295 18.42 -4.69 9.94
C GLU A 295 17.95 -3.30 9.49
N ARG A 296 16.68 -3.19 9.08
CA ARG A 296 16.10 -1.92 8.65
C ARG A 296 15.89 -0.96 9.81
N GLN A 297 15.46 -1.46 10.97
CA GLN A 297 15.30 -0.64 12.17
C GLN A 297 16.64 -0.04 12.60
N ASP A 298 17.70 -0.85 12.65
CA ASP A 298 19.06 -0.42 12.98
C ASP A 298 19.58 0.64 12.01
N PHE A 299 19.43 0.38 10.71
CA PHE A 299 19.79 1.34 9.67
C PHE A 299 19.09 2.69 9.87
N LEU A 300 17.77 2.68 10.10
CA LEU A 300 16.96 3.88 10.25
C LEU A 300 17.26 4.63 11.56
N GLN A 301 17.57 3.93 12.65
CA GLN A 301 18.00 4.55 13.90
C GLN A 301 19.37 5.24 13.75
N ALA A 302 20.34 4.57 13.11
CA ALA A 302 21.64 5.15 12.81
C ALA A 302 21.52 6.35 11.88
N HIS A 303 20.63 6.29 10.89
CA HIS A 303 20.31 7.41 10.01
C HIS A 303 19.72 8.59 10.79
N LEU A 304 18.74 8.34 11.64
CA LEU A 304 18.07 9.36 12.46
C LEU A 304 19.02 10.09 13.41
N ALA A 305 20.09 9.43 13.89
CA ALA A 305 21.12 10.06 14.71
C ALA A 305 22.00 11.06 13.95
N ARG A 306 21.99 11.01 12.61
CA ARG A 306 22.75 11.92 11.73
C ARG A 306 21.95 13.14 11.27
N LEU A 307 20.64 13.18 11.52
CA LEU A 307 19.68 14.21 11.06
C LEU A 307 19.41 15.30 12.11
#